data_AF-A0A9W8X1U7-F1
#
_entry.id   AF-A0A9W8X1U7-F1
#
_cell.length_a   1.000
_cell.length_b   1.000
_cell.length_c   1.000
_cell.angle_alpha   90.00
_cell.angle_beta   90.00
_cell.angle_gamma   90.00
#
_symmetry.space_group_name_H-M   'P 1'
#
loop_
_entity.id
_entity.type
_entity.pdbx_description
1 polymer ?
#
loop_
_entity_poly.entity_id
_entity_poly.type
_entity_poly.pdbx_seq_one_letter_code
_entity_poly.pdbx_strand_id
1 'polypeptide(L)'
;MRSTLPNTLASPTTPKNRNRVRPLTDSSSQAWTRARLEKERRDWWDTRVTNNVQVWQCLKAATEALQEGDLATAQTLLDVQGCTCPSGQLWSRVYDDRGAEYKVPEWLVIEPAGIVEGEEASVIEDKTNDATAFDEAALGCEFVIRVRFSSLAPDLKMEVREREIIASIREKCKVLAKLDDDHQLKLIYSGRPYEDHETLESHENWSYDNDHVLSCFVSARKPHVTLEEPLGI
;
A
#
# COMPACT_ATOMS: atom_id res chain seq x y z
N MET A 1 12.50 35.19 52.64
CA MET A 1 12.50 33.72 52.50
C MET A 1 11.74 33.38 51.22
N ARG A 2 12.43 33.05 50.12
CA ARG A 2 11.79 32.63 48.87
C ARG A 2 11.69 31.11 48.89
N SER A 3 10.47 30.60 49.05
CA SER A 3 10.18 29.17 49.04
C SER A 3 10.19 28.66 47.60
N THR A 4 11.12 27.77 47.28
CA THR A 4 11.21 27.12 45.97
C THR A 4 10.38 25.83 46.01
N LEU A 5 9.36 25.73 45.15
CA LEU A 5 8.56 24.50 45.04
C LEU A 5 9.41 23.40 44.37
N PRO A 6 9.38 22.15 44.88
CA PRO A 6 10.04 21.04 44.20
C PRO A 6 9.26 20.67 42.94
N ASN A 7 9.91 20.87 41.80
CA ASN A 7 9.45 20.43 40.50
C ASN A 7 9.99 19.02 40.23
N THR A 8 9.23 17.95 40.53
CA THR A 8 9.31 16.66 39.82
C THR A 8 8.07 15.80 40.14
N LEU A 9 6.99 15.91 39.36
CA LEU A 9 6.07 14.78 39.22
C LEU A 9 6.63 13.89 38.12
N ALA A 10 7.50 12.94 38.50
CA ALA A 10 7.91 11.88 37.61
C ALA A 10 6.68 11.00 37.33
N SER A 11 6.09 11.16 36.14
CA SER A 11 5.11 10.20 35.63
C SER A 11 5.83 8.88 35.35
N PRO A 12 5.32 7.71 35.76
CA PRO A 12 5.93 6.44 35.38
C PRO A 12 5.79 6.28 33.86
N THR A 13 6.90 6.47 33.15
CA THR A 13 7.01 6.19 31.72
C THR A 13 6.91 4.68 31.52
N THR A 14 5.68 4.17 31.51
CA THR A 14 5.39 2.90 30.85
C THR A 14 5.50 3.16 29.35
N PRO A 15 6.39 2.48 28.61
CA PRO A 15 6.40 2.58 27.16
C PRO A 15 5.12 1.91 26.66
N LYS A 16 4.03 2.69 26.52
CA LYS A 16 2.89 2.28 25.72
C LYS A 16 3.42 2.12 24.31
N ASN A 17 3.64 0.87 23.89
CA ASN A 17 3.88 0.52 22.51
C ASN A 17 2.72 1.10 21.69
N ARG A 18 2.94 2.27 21.11
CA ARG A 18 2.01 2.90 20.19
C ARG A 18 2.17 2.10 18.91
N ASN A 19 1.47 0.98 18.82
CA ASN A 19 1.05 0.40 17.55
C ASN A 19 0.24 1.50 16.86
N ARG A 20 0.93 2.42 16.17
CA ARG A 20 0.32 3.45 15.35
C ARG A 20 -0.25 2.68 14.17
N VAL A 21 -1.52 2.31 14.30
CA VAL A 21 -2.33 1.77 13.21
C VAL A 21 -2.12 2.74 12.05
N ARG A 22 -1.43 2.25 11.01
CA ARG A 22 -1.13 3.09 9.86
C ARG A 22 -2.45 3.42 9.18
N PRO A 23 -2.71 4.70 8.89
CA PRO A 23 -3.94 5.12 8.25
C PRO A 23 -4.05 4.45 6.88
N LEU A 24 -5.29 4.22 6.46
CA LEU A 24 -5.66 3.47 5.28
C LEU A 24 -5.13 4.00 3.94
N THR A 25 -4.53 5.20 3.97
CA THR A 25 -3.87 5.85 2.85
C THR A 25 -2.43 5.38 2.63
N ASP A 26 -1.89 4.54 3.53
CA ASP A 26 -0.52 4.01 3.45
C ASP A 26 -0.54 2.71 2.62
N SER A 27 -0.14 2.79 1.36
CA SER A 27 -0.07 1.68 0.39
C SER A 27 0.90 0.55 0.78
N SER A 28 1.53 0.63 1.95
CA SER A 28 2.55 -0.30 2.43
C SER A 28 2.01 -1.46 3.29
N SER A 29 0.71 -1.57 3.55
CA SER A 29 0.22 -2.39 4.67
C SER A 29 -0.58 -3.63 4.26
N GLN A 30 -0.01 -4.79 4.62
CA GLN A 30 -0.62 -5.82 5.47
C GLN A 30 -2.06 -6.26 5.16
N ALA A 31 -2.23 -7.57 4.94
CA ALA A 31 -3.50 -8.25 4.72
C ALA A 31 -4.65 -7.67 5.55
N TRP A 32 -5.71 -7.26 4.86
CA TRP A 32 -6.90 -6.67 5.46
C TRP A 32 -7.70 -7.78 6.13
N THR A 33 -7.98 -7.68 7.41
CA THR A 33 -8.98 -8.56 8.06
C THR A 33 -10.31 -7.82 8.17
N ARG A 34 -11.42 -8.55 8.02
CA ARG A 34 -12.79 -7.97 8.10
C ARG A 34 -13.01 -7.22 9.42
N ALA A 35 -12.52 -7.78 10.52
CA ALA A 35 -12.60 -7.15 11.84
C ALA A 35 -11.82 -5.83 11.93
N ARG A 36 -10.67 -5.73 11.25
CA ARG A 36 -9.87 -4.50 11.23
C ARG A 36 -10.54 -3.42 10.37
N LEU A 37 -11.02 -3.79 9.18
CA LEU A 37 -11.76 -2.88 8.31
C LEU A 37 -12.96 -2.28 9.04
N GLU A 38 -13.75 -3.12 9.71
CA GLU A 38 -14.92 -2.69 10.46
C GLU A 38 -14.58 -1.76 11.63
N LYS A 39 -13.47 -2.03 12.32
CA LYS A 39 -12.95 -1.12 13.36
C LYS A 39 -12.55 0.24 12.77
N GLU A 40 -11.77 0.25 11.69
CA GLU A 40 -11.31 1.49 11.06
C GLU A 40 -12.47 2.29 10.47
N ARG A 41 -13.50 1.63 9.91
CA ARG A 41 -14.75 2.28 9.47
C ARG A 41 -15.41 3.01 10.63
N ARG A 42 -15.57 2.33 11.76
CA ARG A 42 -16.18 2.92 12.96
C ARG A 42 -15.38 4.11 13.49
N ASP A 43 -14.07 3.94 13.63
CA ASP A 43 -13.17 5.00 14.10
C ASP A 43 -13.21 6.21 13.16
N TRP A 44 -13.28 5.99 11.84
CA TRP A 44 -13.40 7.08 10.87
C TRP A 44 -14.71 7.85 11.03
N TRP A 45 -15.84 7.16 11.14
CA TRP A 45 -17.15 7.80 11.32
C TRP A 45 -17.27 8.56 12.65
N ASP A 46 -16.66 8.07 13.72
CA ASP A 46 -16.67 8.72 15.05
C ASP A 46 -15.96 10.09 15.03
N THR A 47 -14.92 10.22 14.21
CA THR A 47 -14.16 11.48 14.10
C THR A 47 -14.85 12.57 13.25
N ARG A 48 -15.96 12.25 12.57
CA ARG A 48 -16.63 13.21 11.66
C ARG A 48 -17.57 14.13 12.40
N VAL A 49 -17.12 15.37 12.59
CA VAL A 49 -17.91 16.45 13.20
C VAL A 49 -17.98 17.72 12.34
N THR A 50 -17.33 17.75 11.18
CA THR A 50 -17.27 18.93 10.31
C THR A 50 -18.65 19.23 9.69
N ASN A 51 -19.00 20.49 9.49
CA ASN A 51 -20.31 20.90 8.95
C ASN A 51 -21.48 20.42 9.83
N ASN A 52 -22.50 19.80 9.21
CA ASN A 52 -23.66 19.27 9.92
C ASN A 52 -23.46 17.80 10.30
N VAL A 53 -23.51 17.52 11.62
CA VAL A 53 -23.39 16.18 12.19
C VAL A 53 -24.57 15.28 11.82
N GLN A 54 -25.79 15.83 11.65
CA GLN A 54 -26.94 15.01 11.23
C GLN A 54 -26.77 14.45 9.81
N VAL A 55 -26.15 15.23 8.92
CA VAL A 55 -25.80 14.75 7.57
C VAL A 55 -24.78 13.62 7.65
N TRP A 56 -23.76 13.72 8.51
CA TRP A 56 -22.82 12.61 8.71
C TRP A 56 -23.49 11.34 9.26
N GLN A 57 -24.44 11.48 10.18
CA GLN A 57 -25.21 10.35 10.71
C GLN A 57 -26.08 9.70 9.62
N CYS A 58 -26.72 10.51 8.78
CA CYS A 58 -27.48 10.03 7.63
C CYS A 58 -26.59 9.33 6.60
N LEU A 59 -25.45 9.93 6.24
CA LEU A 59 -24.48 9.32 5.33
C LEU A 59 -24.00 7.97 5.86
N LYS A 60 -23.74 7.86 7.16
CA LYS A 60 -23.39 6.59 7.80
C LYS A 60 -24.51 5.54 7.64
N ALA A 61 -25.75 5.90 7.97
CA ALA A 61 -26.89 4.99 7.81
C ALA A 61 -27.13 4.60 6.33
N ALA A 62 -26.94 5.55 5.40
CA ALA A 62 -27.03 5.27 3.97
C ALA A 62 -25.90 4.34 3.49
N THR A 63 -24.69 4.47 4.02
CA THR A 63 -23.60 3.52 3.72
C THR A 63 -23.89 2.12 4.25
N GLU A 64 -24.46 2.00 5.45
CA GLU A 64 -24.85 0.70 6.03
C GLU A 64 -25.94 0.02 5.17
N ALA A 65 -26.98 0.78 4.78
CA ALA A 65 -28.03 0.27 3.88
C ALA A 65 -27.48 -0.17 2.51
N LEU A 66 -26.51 0.57 1.94
CA LEU A 66 -25.85 0.16 0.68
C LEU A 66 -25.03 -1.12 0.83
N GLN A 67 -24.38 -1.33 1.98
CA GLN A 67 -23.64 -2.57 2.26
C GLN A 67 -24.58 -3.78 2.39
N GLU A 68 -25.79 -3.57 2.89
CA GLU A 68 -26.85 -4.59 2.94
C GLU A 68 -27.55 -4.81 1.58
N GLY A 69 -27.22 -3.98 0.57
CA GLY A 69 -27.82 -4.03 -0.76
C GLY A 69 -29.17 -3.31 -0.87
N ASP A 70 -29.59 -2.57 0.15
CA ASP A 70 -30.83 -1.78 0.15
C ASP A 70 -30.59 -0.35 -0.37
N LEU A 71 -30.57 -0.24 -1.69
CA LEU A 71 -30.41 1.03 -2.38
C LEU A 71 -31.61 1.97 -2.18
N ALA A 72 -32.82 1.43 -1.97
CA ALA A 72 -34.02 2.23 -1.81
C ALA A 72 -34.01 2.98 -0.47
N THR A 73 -33.60 2.31 0.61
CA THR A 73 -33.43 2.94 1.92
C THR A 73 -32.30 3.97 1.89
N ALA A 74 -31.17 3.64 1.26
CA ALA A 74 -30.06 4.59 1.13
C ALA A 74 -30.48 5.88 0.41
N GLN A 75 -31.23 5.78 -0.70
CA GLN A 75 -31.74 6.97 -1.39
C GLN A 75 -32.75 7.75 -0.55
N THR A 76 -33.68 7.06 0.11
CA THR A 76 -34.65 7.72 0.99
C THR A 76 -33.97 8.53 2.08
N LEU A 77 -32.89 7.99 2.67
CA LEU A 77 -32.10 8.70 3.69
C LEU A 77 -31.46 9.98 3.13
N LEU A 78 -30.84 9.90 1.94
CA LEU A 78 -30.24 11.06 1.28
C LEU A 78 -31.29 12.12 0.94
N ASP A 79 -32.43 11.71 0.39
CA ASP A 79 -33.55 12.60 0.05
C ASP A 79 -34.12 13.31 1.28
N VAL A 80 -34.27 12.60 2.41
CA VAL A 80 -34.75 13.18 3.68
C VAL A 80 -33.81 14.27 4.19
N GLN A 81 -32.50 14.17 3.96
CA GLN A 81 -31.53 15.20 4.32
C GLN A 81 -31.24 16.20 3.21
N GLY A 82 -31.94 16.12 2.06
CA GLY A 82 -31.69 16.99 0.91
C GLY A 82 -30.27 16.85 0.33
N CYS A 83 -29.63 15.70 0.55
CA CYS A 83 -28.27 15.44 0.09
C CYS A 83 -28.25 15.08 -1.39
N THR A 84 -27.35 15.69 -2.15
CA THR A 84 -27.21 15.46 -3.59
C THR A 84 -25.83 14.92 -3.94
N CYS A 85 -25.79 13.92 -4.82
CA CYS A 85 -24.56 13.30 -5.32
C CYS A 85 -24.42 13.54 -6.85
N PRO A 86 -23.69 14.56 -7.31
CA PRO A 86 -23.59 14.87 -8.74
C PRO A 86 -22.96 13.75 -9.56
N SER A 87 -22.05 12.98 -8.96
CA SER A 87 -21.41 11.82 -9.60
C SER A 87 -22.27 10.56 -9.56
N GLY A 88 -23.40 10.56 -8.85
CA GLY A 88 -24.21 9.37 -8.60
C GLY A 88 -23.56 8.32 -7.70
N GLN A 89 -22.40 8.61 -7.11
CA GLN A 89 -21.64 7.70 -6.24
C GLN A 89 -21.55 8.30 -4.84
N LEU A 90 -21.95 7.52 -3.83
CA LEU A 90 -21.88 7.96 -2.44
C LEU A 90 -20.43 8.13 -1.97
N TRP A 91 -19.49 7.32 -2.49
CA TRP A 91 -18.06 7.34 -2.17
C TRP A 91 -17.25 8.43 -2.91
N SER A 92 -17.90 9.54 -3.22
CA SER A 92 -17.29 10.66 -3.94
C SER A 92 -17.52 11.95 -3.15
N ARG A 93 -18.27 12.89 -3.73
CA ARG A 93 -18.65 14.17 -3.11
C ARG A 93 -20.16 14.21 -2.97
N VAL A 94 -20.61 14.37 -1.74
CA VAL A 94 -22.01 14.61 -1.41
C VAL A 94 -22.17 16.05 -0.95
N TYR A 95 -23.24 16.70 -1.38
CA TYR A 95 -23.56 18.08 -1.00
C TYR A 95 -24.87 18.11 -0.23
N ASP A 96 -24.93 18.89 0.85
CA ASP A 96 -26.20 19.18 1.54
C ASP A 96 -26.97 20.33 0.87
N ASP A 97 -28.15 20.67 1.42
CA ASP A 97 -28.99 21.78 0.94
C ASP A 97 -28.30 23.16 1.01
N ARG A 98 -27.28 23.27 1.86
CA ARG A 98 -26.50 24.50 2.07
C ARG A 98 -25.25 24.56 1.19
N GLY A 99 -25.01 23.53 0.38
CA GLY A 99 -23.83 23.41 -0.47
C GLY A 99 -22.56 23.01 0.29
N ALA A 100 -22.67 22.53 1.52
CA ALA A 100 -21.54 21.99 2.25
C ALA A 100 -21.12 20.64 1.65
N GLU A 101 -19.81 20.47 1.44
CA GLU A 101 -19.24 19.27 0.82
C GLU A 101 -18.87 18.21 1.87
N TYR A 102 -19.28 16.97 1.62
CA TYR A 102 -18.99 15.78 2.39
C TYR A 102 -18.24 14.78 1.52
N LYS A 103 -17.03 14.41 1.94
CA LYS A 103 -16.20 13.43 1.24
C LYS A 103 -16.24 12.09 1.96
N VAL A 104 -16.77 11.08 1.29
CA VAL A 104 -16.86 9.70 1.80
C VAL A 104 -15.89 8.85 0.98
N PRO A 105 -14.82 8.30 1.58
CA PRO A 105 -13.94 7.36 0.91
C PRO A 105 -14.62 6.07 0.45
N GLU A 106 -14.08 5.47 -0.63
CA GLU A 106 -14.58 4.23 -1.23
C GLU A 106 -14.62 3.04 -0.28
N TRP A 107 -13.55 2.80 0.49
CA TRP A 107 -13.45 1.68 1.43
C TRP A 107 -14.49 1.70 2.57
N LEU A 108 -15.18 2.83 2.78
CA LEU A 108 -16.30 2.91 3.72
C LEU A 108 -17.57 2.29 3.14
N VAL A 109 -17.76 2.37 1.83
CA VAL A 109 -18.98 1.92 1.15
C VAL A 109 -18.75 0.55 0.52
N ILE A 110 -17.64 0.41 -0.20
CA ILE A 110 -17.25 -0.80 -0.91
C ILE A 110 -16.20 -1.53 -0.11
N GLU A 111 -16.29 -2.86 -0.05
CA GLU A 111 -15.26 -3.68 0.56
C GLU A 111 -14.01 -3.70 -0.33
N PRO A 112 -12.83 -3.34 0.20
CA PRO A 112 -11.60 -3.37 -0.58
C PRO A 112 -11.28 -4.81 -1.00
N ALA A 113 -10.71 -4.97 -2.19
CA ALA A 113 -10.27 -6.28 -2.68
C ALA A 113 -9.14 -6.85 -1.80
N GLY A 114 -9.19 -8.16 -1.52
CA GLY A 114 -8.14 -8.87 -0.76
C GLY A 114 -8.33 -8.90 0.76
N ILE A 115 -9.58 -8.90 1.24
CA ILE A 115 -9.88 -9.18 2.66
C ILE A 115 -9.59 -10.67 2.93
N VAL A 116 -8.73 -10.93 3.90
CA VAL A 116 -8.47 -12.26 4.43
C VAL A 116 -9.47 -12.50 5.57
N GLU A 117 -10.28 -13.57 5.45
CA GLU A 117 -11.05 -14.10 6.57
C GLU A 117 -10.07 -14.72 7.56
N GLY A 118 -9.74 -13.96 8.61
CA GLY A 118 -8.87 -14.44 9.68
C GLY A 118 -9.65 -14.50 10.98
N GLU A 119 -10.31 -15.63 11.23
CA GLU A 119 -10.81 -16.01 12.54
C GLU A 119 -9.78 -16.90 13.28
N GLU A 120 -8.51 -16.53 13.28
CA GLU A 120 -7.60 -16.96 14.34
C GLU A 120 -6.46 -15.97 14.55
N ALA A 121 -6.64 -15.11 15.55
CA ALA A 121 -5.52 -14.51 16.24
C ALA A 121 -4.81 -15.59 17.08
N SER A 122 -3.93 -16.38 16.47
CA SER A 122 -2.86 -17.03 17.23
C SER A 122 -1.56 -16.27 17.01
N VAL A 123 -1.19 -15.56 18.06
CA VAL A 123 0.12 -14.99 18.36
C VAL A 123 1.24 -15.83 17.75
N ILE A 124 1.98 -15.28 16.79
CA ILE A 124 3.35 -15.71 16.52
C ILE A 124 4.19 -14.44 16.50
N GLU A 125 4.87 -14.23 17.63
CA GLU A 125 5.94 -13.26 17.77
C GLU A 125 7.14 -13.71 16.93
N ASP A 126 7.70 -12.69 16.27
CA ASP A 126 8.90 -12.70 15.44
C ASP A 126 10.15 -13.26 16.14
N LYS A 127 10.97 -13.93 15.30
CA LYS A 127 12.41 -14.26 15.33
C LYS A 127 12.55 -15.72 14.90
N THR A 128 13.18 -16.05 13.78
CA THR A 128 14.53 -15.66 13.37
C THR A 128 14.72 -16.26 11.97
N ASN A 129 15.45 -15.56 11.10
CA ASN A 129 16.24 -16.06 9.96
C ASN A 129 15.81 -17.32 9.19
N ASP A 130 16.00 -17.19 7.87
CA ASP A 130 16.42 -18.23 6.94
C ASP A 130 15.35 -18.71 5.96
N ALA A 131 15.84 -18.88 4.74
CA ALA A 131 15.10 -19.17 3.52
C ALA A 131 14.06 -20.27 3.70
N THR A 132 12.86 -20.07 3.14
CA THR A 132 12.13 -21.11 2.40
C THR A 132 10.89 -20.54 1.74
N ALA A 133 10.68 -21.03 0.51
CA ALA A 133 9.53 -20.89 -0.35
C ALA A 133 8.18 -20.69 0.37
N PHE A 134 7.52 -19.56 0.09
CA PHE A 134 6.07 -19.46 0.18
C PHE A 134 5.50 -19.72 -1.22
N ASP A 135 5.15 -20.98 -1.50
CA ASP A 135 4.11 -21.35 -2.47
C ASP A 135 2.81 -20.64 -2.02
N GLU A 136 2.18 -19.73 -2.77
CA GLU A 136 1.61 -19.86 -4.12
C GLU A 136 0.32 -20.68 -4.15
N ALA A 137 -0.80 -19.99 -3.91
CA ALA A 137 -1.96 -19.96 -4.81
C ALA A 137 -3.09 -19.09 -4.22
N ALA A 138 -3.60 -18.16 -5.04
CA ALA A 138 -4.76 -17.28 -4.84
C ALA A 138 -4.49 -15.99 -4.03
N LEU A 139 -4.54 -14.76 -4.56
CA LEU A 139 -4.93 -14.20 -5.86
C LEU A 139 -3.99 -13.02 -6.16
N GLY A 140 -2.97 -13.23 -6.98
CA GLY A 140 -2.23 -12.14 -7.62
C GLY A 140 -2.58 -12.18 -9.10
N CYS A 141 -3.12 -11.10 -9.66
CA CYS A 141 -3.17 -10.99 -11.12
C CYS A 141 -1.72 -11.02 -11.62
N GLU A 142 -1.37 -12.05 -12.36
CA GLU A 142 -0.04 -12.22 -12.92
C GLU A 142 0.02 -11.47 -14.25
N PHE A 143 0.97 -10.54 -14.36
CA PHE A 143 1.11 -9.70 -15.54
C PHE A 143 2.39 -10.07 -16.27
N VAL A 144 2.28 -10.26 -17.58
CA VAL A 144 3.42 -10.58 -18.45
C VAL A 144 4.03 -9.28 -18.95
N ILE A 145 5.21 -8.95 -18.42
CA ILE A 145 5.98 -7.79 -18.85
C ILE A 145 7.12 -8.20 -19.79
N ARG A 146 7.51 -7.31 -20.71
CA ARG A 146 8.67 -7.53 -21.59
C ARG A 146 9.89 -6.85 -20.99
N VAL A 147 10.93 -7.60 -20.72
CA VAL A 147 12.22 -7.09 -20.24
C VAL A 147 13.24 -7.16 -21.37
N ARG A 148 13.69 -5.99 -21.81
CA ARG A 148 14.77 -5.82 -22.76
C ARG A 148 16.09 -5.75 -22.01
N PHE A 149 16.94 -6.76 -22.17
CA PHE A 149 18.29 -6.73 -21.61
C PHE A 149 19.25 -6.00 -22.55
N SER A 150 20.12 -5.15 -22.03
CA SER A 150 21.14 -4.49 -22.85
C SER A 150 22.21 -5.46 -23.38
N SER A 151 22.35 -6.62 -22.74
CA SER A 151 23.31 -7.68 -23.09
C SER A 151 22.72 -8.74 -24.03
N LEU A 152 21.39 -8.90 -24.02
CA LEU A 152 20.69 -9.96 -24.75
C LEU A 152 19.77 -9.32 -25.80
N ALA A 153 19.96 -9.69 -27.06
CA ALA A 153 19.17 -9.13 -28.17
C ALA A 153 17.64 -9.40 -28.11
N PRO A 154 17.13 -10.54 -27.61
CA PRO A 154 15.68 -10.75 -27.55
C PRO A 154 15.05 -10.15 -26.28
N ASP A 155 13.85 -9.58 -26.45
CA ASP A 155 12.99 -9.18 -25.34
C ASP A 155 12.49 -10.43 -24.60
N LEU A 156 12.72 -10.51 -23.28
CA LEU A 156 12.30 -11.64 -22.46
C LEU A 156 10.96 -11.35 -21.81
N LYS A 157 10.03 -12.31 -21.85
CA LYS A 157 8.76 -12.20 -21.13
C LYS A 157 8.96 -12.71 -19.71
N MET A 158 8.52 -11.93 -18.73
CA MET A 158 8.58 -12.29 -17.32
C MET A 158 7.21 -12.05 -16.68
N GLU A 159 6.81 -13.00 -15.85
CA GLU A 159 5.60 -12.94 -15.04
C GLU A 159 5.91 -12.23 -13.73
N VAL A 160 5.22 -11.11 -13.52
CA VAL A 160 5.40 -10.24 -12.36
C VAL A 160 4.06 -9.99 -11.70
N ARG A 161 4.07 -9.93 -10.36
CA ARG A 161 2.88 -9.64 -9.56
C ARG A 161 2.71 -8.13 -9.36
N GLU A 162 1.47 -7.68 -9.18
CA GLU A 162 1.11 -6.28 -8.96
C GLU A 162 1.86 -5.59 -7.80
N ARG A 163 2.27 -6.36 -6.79
CA ARG A 163 2.93 -5.83 -5.58
C ARG A 163 4.39 -6.28 -5.45
N GLU A 164 4.99 -6.69 -6.55
CA GLU A 164 6.36 -7.15 -6.53
C GLU A 164 7.34 -5.98 -6.43
N ILE A 165 8.28 -6.07 -5.48
CA ILE A 165 9.35 -5.09 -5.32
C ILE A 165 10.38 -5.26 -6.42
N ILE A 166 11.00 -4.15 -6.82
CA ILE A 166 12.01 -4.12 -7.87
C ILE A 166 13.22 -5.00 -7.53
N ALA A 167 13.58 -5.16 -6.25
CA ALA A 167 14.63 -6.08 -5.84
C ALA A 167 14.34 -7.55 -6.21
N SER A 168 13.11 -8.03 -5.98
CA SER A 168 12.69 -9.39 -6.36
C SER A 168 12.62 -9.57 -7.87
N ILE A 169 12.12 -8.56 -8.59
CA ILE A 169 12.10 -8.52 -10.05
C ILE A 169 13.53 -8.59 -10.61
N ARG A 170 14.48 -7.90 -9.97
CA ARG A 170 15.90 -7.92 -10.34
C ARG A 170 16.51 -9.30 -10.16
N GLU A 171 16.19 -9.98 -9.06
CA GLU A 171 16.65 -11.35 -8.80
C GLU A 171 16.08 -12.34 -9.82
N LYS A 172 14.78 -12.25 -10.12
CA LYS A 172 14.16 -13.01 -11.21
C LYS A 172 14.84 -12.75 -12.55
N CYS A 173 15.13 -11.48 -12.86
CA CYS A 173 15.87 -11.11 -14.08
C CYS A 173 17.29 -11.70 -14.12
N LYS A 174 18.00 -11.77 -12.97
CA LYS A 174 19.32 -12.41 -12.88
C LYS A 174 19.25 -13.89 -13.20
N VAL A 175 18.30 -14.61 -12.59
CA VAL A 175 18.07 -16.05 -12.81
C VAL A 175 17.72 -16.32 -14.28
N LEU A 176 16.80 -15.52 -14.83
CA LEU A 176 16.36 -15.62 -16.21
C LEU A 176 17.49 -15.33 -17.23
N ALA A 177 18.33 -14.34 -16.95
CA ALA A 177 19.45 -13.97 -17.81
C ALA A 177 20.74 -14.79 -17.56
N LYS A 178 20.72 -15.74 -16.60
CA LYS A 178 21.88 -16.56 -16.20
C LYS A 178 23.12 -15.72 -15.87
N LEU A 179 22.93 -14.60 -15.17
CA LEU A 179 24.00 -13.70 -14.77
C LEU A 179 24.56 -14.08 -13.39
N ASP A 180 25.86 -13.93 -13.21
CA ASP A 180 26.55 -14.15 -11.93
C ASP A 180 26.21 -13.06 -10.91
N ASP A 181 26.28 -13.34 -9.60
CA ASP A 181 25.84 -12.41 -8.55
C ASP A 181 26.65 -11.10 -8.49
N ASP A 182 27.87 -11.12 -9.05
CA ASP A 182 28.72 -9.92 -9.16
C ASP A 182 28.18 -8.86 -10.14
N HIS A 183 27.14 -9.18 -10.92
CA HIS A 183 26.52 -8.24 -11.84
C HIS A 183 25.43 -7.41 -11.15
N GLN A 184 25.56 -6.09 -11.26
CA GLN A 184 24.52 -5.14 -10.88
C GLN A 184 23.56 -4.92 -12.04
N LEU A 185 22.27 -5.14 -11.79
CA LEU A 185 21.20 -4.90 -12.74
C LEU A 185 20.50 -3.60 -12.38
N LYS A 186 20.31 -2.72 -13.37
CA LYS A 186 19.54 -1.48 -13.24
C LYS A 186 18.33 -1.56 -14.16
N LEU A 187 17.15 -1.51 -13.56
CA LEU A 187 15.87 -1.52 -14.27
C LEU A 187 15.47 -0.08 -14.57
N ILE A 188 15.08 0.19 -15.82
CA ILE A 188 14.71 1.51 -16.32
C ILE A 188 13.39 1.37 -17.08
N TYR A 189 12.45 2.24 -16.77
CA TYR A 189 11.17 2.33 -17.48
C TYR A 189 10.90 3.76 -17.90
N SER A 190 10.50 3.95 -19.16
CA SER A 190 10.22 5.27 -19.73
C SER A 190 11.30 6.34 -19.48
N GLY A 191 12.57 5.93 -19.32
CA GLY A 191 13.71 6.82 -19.04
C GLY A 191 14.02 7.06 -17.56
N ARG A 192 13.22 6.55 -16.61
CA ARG A 192 13.49 6.64 -15.17
C ARG A 192 14.03 5.31 -14.63
N PRO A 193 15.16 5.31 -13.90
CA PRO A 193 15.64 4.12 -13.20
C PRO A 193 14.76 3.84 -11.97
N TYR A 194 14.48 2.56 -11.72
CA TYR A 194 13.84 2.10 -10.50
C TYR A 194 14.88 1.80 -9.40
N GLU A 195 14.54 2.15 -8.16
CA GLU A 195 15.29 1.78 -6.97
C GLU A 195 14.80 0.45 -6.37
N ASP A 196 15.64 -0.22 -5.59
CA ASP A 196 15.38 -1.56 -5.04
C ASP A 196 14.11 -1.68 -4.19
N HIS A 197 13.74 -0.59 -3.53
CA HIS A 197 12.62 -0.54 -2.60
C HIS A 197 11.32 -0.06 -3.26
N GLU A 198 11.37 0.35 -4.53
CA GLU A 198 10.19 0.76 -5.27
C GLU A 198 9.43 -0.45 -5.80
N THR A 199 8.15 -0.26 -6.12
CA THR A 199 7.34 -1.18 -6.93
C THR A 199 7.15 -0.59 -8.33
N LEU A 200 6.69 -1.40 -9.28
CA LEU A 200 6.46 -0.94 -10.64
C LEU A 200 5.43 0.21 -10.70
N GLU A 201 4.39 0.16 -9.86
CA GLU A 201 3.33 1.18 -9.72
C GLU A 201 3.80 2.54 -9.22
N SER A 202 4.99 2.62 -8.60
CA SER A 202 5.57 3.89 -8.14
C SER A 202 5.73 4.89 -9.31
N HIS A 203 5.75 4.40 -10.54
CA HIS A 203 5.91 5.23 -11.72
C HIS A 203 4.56 5.70 -12.28
N GLU A 204 4.41 7.02 -12.49
CA GLU A 204 3.16 7.67 -12.97
C GLU A 204 2.62 7.08 -14.28
N ASN A 205 3.50 6.66 -15.18
CA ASN A 205 3.14 6.07 -16.48
C ASN A 205 3.05 4.54 -16.46
N TRP A 206 3.32 3.89 -15.32
CA TRP A 206 3.22 2.43 -15.24
C TRP A 206 1.76 2.03 -15.10
N SER A 207 1.31 1.15 -15.98
CA SER A 207 0.04 0.46 -15.85
C SER A 207 0.27 -1.03 -16.07
N TYR A 208 -0.58 -1.88 -15.51
CA TYR A 208 -0.54 -3.31 -15.77
C TYR A 208 -1.26 -3.71 -17.08
N ASP A 209 -1.52 -2.73 -17.95
CA ASP A 209 -2.03 -2.99 -19.28
C ASP A 209 -0.95 -3.66 -20.15
N ASN A 210 -1.37 -4.41 -21.17
CA ASN A 210 -0.45 -5.19 -21.98
C ASN A 210 0.46 -4.27 -22.83
N ASP A 211 1.71 -4.70 -23.05
CA ASP A 211 2.73 -4.10 -23.95
C ASP A 211 3.83 -3.20 -23.31
N HIS A 212 3.96 -3.15 -21.99
CA HIS A 212 5.08 -2.41 -21.36
C HIS A 212 6.44 -3.11 -21.49
N VAL A 213 7.47 -2.32 -21.79
CA VAL A 213 8.86 -2.77 -21.93
C VAL A 213 9.75 -2.16 -20.84
N LEU A 214 10.29 -3.00 -19.96
CA LEU A 214 11.36 -2.63 -19.03
C LEU A 214 12.72 -2.78 -19.69
N SER A 215 13.55 -1.75 -19.61
CA SER A 215 14.95 -1.83 -20.05
C SER A 215 15.84 -2.22 -18.86
N CYS A 216 16.51 -3.35 -18.96
CA CYS A 216 17.46 -3.82 -17.97
C CYS A 216 18.90 -3.59 -18.46
N PHE A 217 19.66 -2.82 -17.69
CA PHE A 217 21.08 -2.58 -17.91
C PHE A 217 21.89 -3.43 -16.94
N VAL A 218 22.87 -4.15 -17.49
CA VAL A 218 23.78 -5.01 -16.73
C VAL A 218 25.13 -4.31 -16.63
N SER A 219 25.64 -4.13 -15.41
CA SER A 219 26.97 -3.59 -15.14
C SER A 219 27.74 -4.56 -14.25
N ALA A 220 28.97 -4.90 -14.62
CA ALA A 220 29.87 -5.67 -13.75
C ALA A 220 30.36 -4.79 -12.59
N ARG A 221 30.47 -5.36 -11.39
CA ARG A 221 31.11 -4.68 -10.26
C ARG A 221 32.60 -4.60 -10.55
N LYS A 222 33.19 -3.39 -10.47
CA LYS A 222 34.65 -3.25 -10.63
C LYS A 222 35.33 -4.00 -9.48
N PRO A 223 36.26 -4.93 -9.74
CA PRO A 223 37.04 -5.54 -8.67
C PRO A 223 37.85 -4.44 -7.99
N HIS A 224 37.76 -4.38 -6.66
CA HIS A 224 38.54 -3.48 -5.84
C HIS A 224 40.02 -3.93 -5.93
N VAL A 225 40.77 -3.34 -6.85
CA VAL A 225 42.21 -3.57 -6.97
C VAL A 225 42.88 -2.86 -5.79
N THR A 226 43.12 -3.60 -4.71
CA THR A 226 44.04 -3.17 -3.66
C THR A 226 45.45 -3.28 -4.23
N LEU A 227 46.02 -2.15 -4.64
CA LEU A 227 47.43 -2.04 -4.99
C LEU A 227 48.24 -2.25 -3.70
N GLU A 228 48.74 -3.47 -3.48
CA GLU A 228 49.81 -3.69 -2.51
C GLU A 228 51.11 -3.18 -3.13
N GLU A 229 51.62 -2.06 -2.60
CA GLU A 229 52.96 -1.56 -2.87
C GLU A 229 53.99 -2.56 -2.29
N PRO A 230 54.92 -3.10 -3.10
CA PRO A 230 55.97 -3.95 -2.56
C PRO A 230 56.99 -3.06 -1.84
N LEU A 231 57.14 -3.27 -0.52
CA LEU A 231 58.26 -2.71 0.25
C LEU A 231 59.56 -3.33 -0.26
N GLY A 232 60.19 -2.62 -1.20
CA GLY A 232 61.54 -2.89 -1.69
C GLY A 232 62.59 -2.29 -0.75
N ILE A 233 63.33 -3.20 -0.11
CA ILE A 233 64.74 -3.18 0.32
C ILE A 233 65.19 -2.03 1.22
#